data_AF-A0A960I9M3-F1
#
_entry.id   AF-A0A960I9M3-F1
#
_cell.length_a   1.000
_cell.length_b   1.000
_cell.length_c   1.000
_cell.angle_alpha   90.00
_cell.angle_beta   90.00
_cell.angle_gamma   90.00
#
_symmetry.space_group_name_H-M   'P 1'
#
loop_
_entity.id
_entity.type
_entity.pdbx_description
1 polymer ?
#
loop_
_entity_poly.entity_id
_entity_poly.type
_entity_poly.pdbx_seq_one_letter_code
_entity_poly.pdbx_strand_id
1 'polypeptide(L)'
;MPLLDADQLPSDPLGALRELARRESELGVLRRAAIEAAREAGATWEQVGAALGMSRQAAWEYYSRSVRAKLADSAVEAAEMSADEAMDLSVEEVRAARRDRRRA
;
A
#
# COMPACT_ATOMS: atom_id res chain seq x y z
N MET A 1 12.72 15.85 -14.69
CA MET A 1 13.32 15.78 -13.35
C MET A 1 13.52 14.31 -13.01
N PRO A 2 14.75 13.83 -12.83
CA PRO A 2 15.00 12.47 -12.36
C PRO A 2 14.39 12.28 -10.97
N LEU A 3 13.88 11.07 -10.69
CA LEU A 3 13.41 10.71 -9.35
C LEU A 3 14.58 10.58 -8.35
N LEU A 4 15.78 10.31 -8.86
CA LEU A 4 17.05 10.24 -8.13
C LEU A 4 18.17 10.68 -9.06
N ASP A 5 19.07 11.52 -8.55
CA ASP A 5 20.33 11.85 -9.20
C ASP A 5 21.45 10.93 -8.68
N ALA A 6 22.39 10.57 -9.54
CA ALA A 6 23.45 9.62 -9.21
C ALA A 6 24.40 10.14 -8.11
N ASP A 7 24.51 11.45 -7.95
CA ASP A 7 25.30 12.11 -6.91
C ASP A 7 24.66 12.02 -5.51
N GLN A 8 23.37 11.69 -5.43
CA GLN A 8 22.65 11.46 -4.17
C GLN A 8 22.84 10.03 -3.65
N LEU A 9 23.42 9.13 -4.44
CA LEU A 9 23.70 7.76 -3.99
C LEU A 9 24.98 7.72 -3.12
N PRO A 10 25.00 6.91 -2.06
CA PRO A 10 26.22 6.62 -1.32
C PRO A 10 27.35 6.14 -2.24
N SER A 11 28.58 6.57 -1.98
CA SER A 11 29.75 6.15 -2.75
C SER A 11 30.12 4.67 -2.54
N ASP A 12 29.69 4.08 -1.42
CA ASP A 12 29.77 2.63 -1.18
C ASP A 12 28.73 1.89 -2.04
N PRO A 13 29.14 0.95 -2.93
CA PRO A 13 28.21 0.25 -3.82
C PRO A 13 27.07 -0.48 -3.09
N LEU A 14 27.34 -1.08 -1.92
CA LEU A 14 26.30 -1.77 -1.16
C LEU A 14 25.33 -0.78 -0.50
N GLY A 15 25.81 0.38 -0.06
CA GLY A 15 25.00 1.51 0.37
C GLY A 15 24.10 2.03 -0.74
N ALA A 16 24.64 2.21 -1.95
CA ALA A 16 23.87 2.63 -3.11
C ALA A 16 22.74 1.65 -3.45
N LEU A 17 23.01 0.34 -3.45
CA LEU A 17 21.99 -0.68 -3.69
C LEU A 17 20.89 -0.68 -2.61
N ARG A 18 21.26 -0.50 -1.33
CA ARG A 18 20.28 -0.39 -0.24
C ARG A 18 19.39 0.84 -0.39
N GLU A 19 19.96 1.97 -0.78
CA GLU A 19 19.19 3.19 -1.03
C GLU A 19 18.25 3.02 -2.23
N LEU A 20 18.73 2.44 -3.34
CA LEU A 20 17.88 2.13 -4.50
C LEU A 20 16.71 1.21 -4.12
N ALA A 21 16.97 0.14 -3.37
CA ALA A 21 15.93 -0.78 -2.91
C ALA A 21 14.88 -0.08 -2.02
N ARG A 22 15.32 0.84 -1.13
CA ARG A 22 14.41 1.65 -0.32
C ARG A 22 13.53 2.53 -1.21
N ARG A 23 14.10 3.17 -2.22
CA ARG A 23 13.38 4.05 -3.16
C ARG A 23 12.42 3.29 -4.06
N GLU A 24 12.79 2.09 -4.50
CA GLU A 24 11.88 1.19 -5.22
C GLU A 24 10.68 0.79 -4.36
N SER A 25 10.91 0.53 -3.07
CA SER A 25 9.83 0.25 -2.11
C SER A 25 8.87 1.45 -1.96
N GLU A 26 9.42 2.65 -1.74
CA GLU A 26 8.64 3.91 -1.68
C GLU A 26 7.83 4.14 -2.96
N LEU A 27 8.44 3.95 -4.13
CA LEU A 27 7.77 4.05 -5.42
C LEU A 27 6.66 3.00 -5.57
N GLY A 28 6.88 1.79 -5.07
CA GLY A 28 5.87 0.73 -5.04
C GLY A 28 4.66 1.11 -4.19
N VAL A 29 4.85 1.80 -3.06
CA VAL A 29 3.75 2.31 -2.24
C VAL A 29 2.93 3.35 -3.00
N LEU A 30 3.58 4.33 -3.62
CA LEU A 30 2.93 5.37 -4.43
C LEU A 30 2.17 4.77 -5.62
N ARG A 31 2.79 3.82 -6.33
CA ARG A 31 2.16 3.11 -7.45
C ARG A 31 0.88 2.42 -7.01
N ARG A 32 0.89 1.76 -5.85
CA ARG A 32 -0.31 1.09 -5.33
C ARG A 32 -1.44 2.08 -5.05
N ALA A 33 -1.14 3.20 -4.39
CA ALA A 33 -2.12 4.23 -4.11
C ALA A 33 -2.73 4.80 -5.41
N ALA A 34 -1.91 4.99 -6.45
CA ALA A 34 -2.40 5.42 -7.77
C ALA A 34 -3.28 4.36 -8.44
N ILE A 35 -2.94 3.06 -8.34
CA ILE A 35 -3.79 1.97 -8.83
C ILE A 35 -5.13 1.96 -8.10
N GLU A 36 -5.13 2.08 -6.77
CA GLU A 36 -6.33 2.11 -5.94
C GLU A 36 -7.24 3.28 -6.33
N ALA A 37 -6.71 4.50 -6.43
CA ALA A 37 -7.46 5.66 -6.90
C ALA A 37 -8.02 5.48 -8.33
N ALA A 38 -7.26 4.89 -9.25
CA ALA A 38 -7.74 4.59 -10.59
C ALA A 38 -8.89 3.57 -10.57
N ARG A 39 -8.80 2.54 -9.70
CA ARG A 39 -9.84 1.52 -9.52
C ARG A 39 -11.11 2.11 -8.91
N GLU A 40 -10.99 3.02 -7.95
CA GLU A 40 -12.12 3.75 -7.36
C GLU A 40 -12.80 4.67 -8.38
N ALA A 41 -12.02 5.28 -9.28
CA ALA A 41 -12.55 6.07 -10.40
C ALA A 41 -13.17 5.21 -11.52
N GLY A 42 -13.20 3.88 -11.38
CA GLY A 42 -13.82 2.95 -12.32
C GLY A 42 -12.93 2.45 -13.46
N ALA A 43 -11.63 2.74 -13.44
CA ALA A 43 -10.71 2.25 -14.48
C ALA A 43 -10.63 0.71 -14.47
N THR A 44 -10.65 0.08 -15.64
CA THR A 44 -10.53 -1.38 -15.77
C THR A 44 -9.09 -1.86 -15.54
N TRP A 45 -8.90 -3.14 -15.19
CA TRP A 45 -7.55 -3.72 -15.06
C TRP A 45 -6.75 -3.68 -16.36
N GLU A 46 -7.43 -3.66 -17.50
CA GLU A 46 -6.80 -3.51 -18.81
C GLU A 46 -6.25 -2.10 -18.99
N GLN A 47 -7.01 -1.07 -18.64
CA GLN A 47 -6.55 0.33 -18.65
C GLN A 47 -5.39 0.55 -17.67
N VAL A 48 -5.47 -0.04 -16.47
CA VAL A 48 -4.38 0.01 -15.48
C VAL A 48 -3.12 -0.67 -16.01
N GLY A 49 -3.25 -1.87 -16.59
CA GLY A 49 -2.13 -2.58 -17.20
C GLY A 49 -1.49 -1.77 -18.32
N ALA A 50 -2.29 -1.23 -19.24
CA ALA A 50 -1.82 -0.40 -20.34
C ALA A 50 -1.06 0.85 -19.84
N ALA A 51 -1.59 1.55 -18.83
CA ALA A 51 -0.94 2.72 -18.24
C ALA A 51 0.41 2.40 -17.58
N LEU A 52 0.56 1.19 -17.03
CA LEU A 52 1.79 0.73 -16.38
C LEU A 52 2.74 0.00 -17.34
N GLY A 53 2.39 -0.15 -18.62
CA GLY A 53 3.18 -0.88 -19.61
C GLY A 53 3.24 -2.40 -19.37
N MET A 54 2.19 -2.98 -18.77
CA MET A 54 2.10 -4.42 -18.49
C MET A 54 0.76 -5.03 -18.90
N SER A 55 0.67 -6.35 -18.90
CA SER A 55 -0.60 -7.02 -19.20
C SER A 55 -1.64 -6.80 -18.09
N ARG A 56 -2.93 -6.94 -18.44
CA ARG A 56 -4.04 -6.92 -17.48
C ARG A 56 -3.82 -7.89 -16.32
N GLN A 57 -3.36 -9.10 -16.62
CA GLN A 57 -3.10 -10.15 -15.63
C GLN A 57 -1.95 -9.75 -14.70
N ALA A 58 -0.84 -9.24 -15.26
CA ALA A 58 0.30 -8.76 -14.48
C ALA A 58 -0.10 -7.61 -13.53
N ALA A 59 -0.95 -6.67 -13.97
CA ALA A 59 -1.44 -5.58 -13.13
C ALA A 59 -2.27 -6.09 -11.95
N TRP A 60 -3.18 -7.05 -12.19
CA TRP A 60 -3.98 -7.67 -11.14
C TRP A 60 -3.13 -8.50 -10.17
N GLU A 61 -2.18 -9.27 -10.68
CA GLU A 61 -1.26 -10.06 -9.85
C GLU A 61 -0.39 -9.16 -8.95
N TYR A 62 0.18 -8.10 -9.52
CA TYR A 62 0.95 -7.10 -8.80
C TYR A 62 0.13 -6.49 -7.65
N TYR A 63 -1.08 -6.02 -7.94
CA TYR A 63 -1.95 -5.42 -6.94
C TYR A 63 -2.34 -6.43 -5.86
N SER A 64 -2.81 -7.62 -6.25
CA SER A 64 -3.28 -8.65 -5.31
C SER A 64 -2.16 -9.19 -4.40
N ARG A 65 -0.92 -9.31 -4.92
CA ARG A 65 0.25 -9.65 -4.09
C ARG A 65 0.49 -8.59 -3.01
N SER A 66 0.36 -7.31 -3.36
CA SER A 66 0.55 -6.23 -2.40
C SER A 66 -0.56 -6.17 -1.34
N VAL A 67 -1.81 -6.46 -1.72
CA VAL A 67 -2.94 -6.54 -0.78
C VAL A 67 -2.75 -7.72 0.19
N ARG A 68 -2.32 -8.89 -0.31
CA ARG A 68 -2.01 -10.05 0.53
C ARG A 68 -0.90 -9.74 1.53
N ALA A 69 0.15 -9.01 1.12
CA ALA A 69 1.22 -8.59 2.02
C ALA A 69 0.70 -7.66 3.13
N LYS A 70 -0.06 -6.61 2.78
CA LYS A 70 -0.67 -5.71 3.77
C LYS A 70 -1.59 -6.43 4.76
N LEU A 71 -2.38 -7.39 4.27
CA LEU A 71 -3.25 -8.20 5.11
C LEU A 71 -2.45 -9.08 6.07
N ALA A 72 -1.33 -9.65 5.61
CA ALA A 72 -0.42 -10.40 6.47
C ALA A 72 0.20 -9.51 7.55
N ASP A 73 0.69 -8.31 7.21
CA ASP A 73 1.24 -7.35 8.17
C ASP A 73 0.19 -6.97 9.23
N SER A 74 -1.03 -6.66 8.79
CA SER A 74 -2.13 -6.30 9.70
C SER A 74 -2.53 -7.45 10.62
N ALA A 75 -2.41 -8.71 10.17
CA ALA A 75 -2.68 -9.88 10.99
C ALA A 75 -1.59 -10.11 12.04
N VAL A 76 -0.33 -9.74 11.77
CA VAL A 76 0.75 -9.76 12.77
C VAL A 76 0.47 -8.72 13.85
N GLU A 77 0.17 -7.47 13.46
CA GLU A 77 -0.19 -6.39 14.40
C GLU A 77 -1.39 -6.78 15.28
N ALA A 78 -2.44 -7.35 14.69
CA ALA A 78 -3.61 -7.82 15.42
C ALA A 78 -3.31 -8.99 16.37
N ALA A 79 -2.31 -9.82 16.08
CA ALA A 79 -1.88 -10.91 16.96
C ALA A 79 -1.00 -10.45 18.13
N GLU A 80 -0.35 -9.30 17.99
CA GLU A 80 0.40 -8.65 19.07
C GLU A 80 -0.51 -7.90 20.07
N MET A 81 -1.73 -7.55 19.65
CA MET A 81 -2.76 -6.98 20.53
C MET A 81 -3.33 -8.04 21.48
N SER A 82 -3.48 -7.69 22.76
CA SER A 82 -4.20 -8.55 23.71
C SER A 82 -5.69 -8.64 23.35
N ALA A 83 -6.33 -9.75 23.72
CA ALA A 83 -7.77 -9.93 23.45
C ALA A 83 -8.64 -8.81 24.06
N ASP A 84 -8.24 -8.29 25.22
CA ASP A 84 -8.93 -7.17 25.89
C ASP A 84 -8.76 -5.87 25.11
N GLU A 85 -7.54 -5.59 24.62
CA GLU A 85 -7.23 -4.40 23.81
C GLU A 85 -7.92 -4.42 22.44
N ALA A 86 -7.99 -5.58 21.80
CA ALA A 86 -8.73 -5.77 20.55
C ALA A 86 -10.25 -5.59 20.75
N MET A 87 -10.79 -6.03 21.89
CA MET A 87 -12.20 -5.85 22.23
C MET A 87 -12.54 -4.37 22.47
N ASP A 88 -11.70 -3.64 23.21
CA ASP A 88 -11.87 -2.21 23.43
C ASP A 88 -11.85 -1.42 22.11
N LEU A 89 -10.89 -1.72 21.22
CA LEU A 89 -10.81 -1.10 19.89
C LEU A 89 -12.11 -1.34 19.08
N SER A 90 -12.61 -2.58 19.06
CA SER A 90 -13.85 -2.92 18.35
C SER A 90 -15.08 -2.17 18.88
N VAL A 91 -15.14 -1.98 20.21
CA VAL A 91 -16.23 -1.27 20.88
C VAL A 91 -16.16 0.23 20.56
N GLU A 92 -14.96 0.81 20.48
CA GLU A 92 -14.76 2.21 20.11
C GLU A 92 -15.16 2.50 18.65
N GLU A 93 -14.80 1.64 17.69
CA GLU A 93 -15.22 1.77 16.30
C GLU A 93 -16.75 1.75 16.14
N VAL A 94 -17.43 0.81 16.82
CA VAL A 94 -18.89 0.72 16.81
C VAL A 94 -19.53 1.98 17.43
N ARG A 95 -18.93 2.52 18.50
CA ARG A 95 -19.38 3.79 19.11
C ARG A 95 -19.17 4.97 18.17
N ALA A 96 -18.07 5.03 17.43
CA ALA A 96 -17.80 6.06 16.42
C ALA A 96 -18.83 6.00 15.28
N ALA A 97 -19.05 4.83 14.68
CA ALA A 97 -20.02 4.65 13.60
C ALA A 97 -21.47 5.00 14.02
N ARG A 98 -21.84 4.78 15.29
CA ARG A 98 -23.15 5.18 15.84
C ARG A 98 -23.28 6.69 16.07
N ARG A 99 -22.19 7.39 16.39
CA ARG A 99 -22.18 8.85 16.56
C ARG A 99 -22.41 9.55 15.23
N ASP A 100 -21.79 9.08 14.15
CA ASP A 100 -21.96 9.65 12.82
C ASP A 100 -23.38 9.45 12.28
N ARG A 101 -23.97 8.27 12.49
CA ARG A 101 -25.39 8.02 12.12
C ARG A 101 -26.42 8.82 12.92
N ARG A 102 -26.06 9.33 14.11
CA ARG A 102 -26.95 10.20 14.90
C ARG A 102 -26.82 11.69 14.55
N ARG A 103 -25.79 12.06 13.79
CA ARG A 103 -25.52 13.44 13.36
C ARG A 103 -25.91 13.72 11.90
N ALA A 104 -26.24 12.67 11.13
CA ALA A 104 -26.84 12.72 9.80
C ALA A 104 -28.37 12.63 9.91
#